data_AF-A0A3S5IS15-F1
#
_entry.id   AF-A0A3S5IS15-F1
#
_cell.length_a   1.000
_cell.length_b   1.000
_cell.length_c   1.000
_cell.angle_alpha   90.00
_cell.angle_beta   90.00
_cell.angle_gamma   90.00
#
_symmetry.space_group_name_H-M   'P 1'
#
loop_
_entity.id
_entity.type
_entity.pdbx_description
1 polymer ?
#
loop_
_entity_poly.entity_id
_entity_poly.type
_entity_poly.pdbx_seq_one_letter_code
_entity_poly.pdbx_strand_id
1 'polypeptide(L)'
;MSPSPVLPLSRWSHFATHCCVGVVRSPCRGSTFGEPLWTCRLLLTECGSSPRRLPQPNVVCSQEALTLKCRGVPFVEFSMAELREGALVHVVAKMYKKPRFVPIHGTYVEDTELLVSEQFGSLVLLATL
;
A
#
# COMPACT_ATOMS: atom_id res chain seq x y z
N MET A 1 -18.91 15.42 40.78
CA MET A 1 -18.12 15.60 39.56
C MET A 1 -17.93 14.22 38.94
N SER A 2 -18.70 13.89 37.91
CA SER A 2 -18.57 12.62 37.18
C SER A 2 -17.37 12.71 36.23
N PRO A 3 -16.48 11.70 36.19
CA PRO A 3 -15.39 11.71 35.21
C PRO A 3 -15.98 11.57 33.81
N SER A 4 -15.72 12.55 32.96
CA SER A 4 -16.02 12.47 31.53
C SER A 4 -15.32 11.24 30.95
N PRO A 5 -16.00 10.36 30.20
CA PRO A 5 -15.34 9.24 29.56
C PRO A 5 -14.34 9.78 28.54
N VAL A 6 -13.07 9.43 28.72
CA VAL A 6 -12.03 9.67 27.71
C VAL A 6 -12.40 8.83 26.50
N LEU A 7 -12.98 9.46 25.49
CA LEU A 7 -13.27 8.80 24.22
C LEU A 7 -11.93 8.35 23.61
N PRO A 8 -11.78 7.08 23.19
CA PRO A 8 -10.57 6.64 22.53
C PRO A 8 -10.37 7.46 21.24
N LEU A 9 -9.15 7.93 21.02
CA LEU A 9 -8.67 8.68 19.84
C LEU A 9 -8.72 7.87 18.52
N SER A 10 -9.58 6.87 18.40
CA SER A 10 -9.66 5.93 17.27
C SER A 10 -10.96 6.05 16.46
N ARG A 11 -11.61 7.22 16.47
CA ARG A 11 -12.71 7.48 15.55
C ARG A 11 -12.16 8.08 14.25
N TRP A 12 -12.08 7.20 13.24
CA TRP A 12 -12.08 7.51 11.79
C TRP A 12 -10.73 7.54 11.06
N SER A 13 -9.91 6.50 11.25
CA SER A 13 -9.16 6.00 10.09
C SER A 13 -10.17 5.32 9.18
N HIS A 14 -10.63 5.97 8.12
CA HIS A 14 -11.48 5.35 7.09
C HIS A 14 -10.80 4.06 6.60
N PHE A 15 -11.28 2.92 7.10
CA PHE A 15 -10.84 1.62 6.64
C PHE A 15 -11.42 1.42 5.25
N ALA A 16 -10.55 1.36 4.25
CA ALA A 16 -10.91 1.00 2.89
C ALA A 16 -10.09 -0.23 2.50
N THR A 17 -10.77 -1.27 2.02
CA THR A 17 -10.13 -2.40 1.38
C THR A 17 -9.72 -2.00 -0.03
N HIS A 18 -8.47 -2.23 -0.39
CA HIS A 18 -7.96 -1.99 -1.74
C HIS A 18 -7.46 -3.31 -2.34
N CYS A 19 -7.93 -3.62 -3.54
CA CYS A 19 -7.54 -4.81 -4.30
C CYS A 19 -6.81 -4.34 -5.56
N CYS A 20 -5.59 -4.81 -5.79
CA CYS A 20 -4.80 -4.38 -6.94
C CYS A 20 -3.80 -5.43 -7.39
N VAL A 21 -3.33 -5.29 -8.63
CA VAL A 21 -2.19 -6.02 -9.17
C VAL A 21 -1.08 -5.02 -9.45
N GLY A 22 0.14 -5.32 -9.00
CA GLY A 22 1.25 -4.41 -9.16
C GLY A 22 2.61 -5.09 -9.18
N VAL A 23 3.62 -4.32 -9.58
CA VAL A 23 5.01 -4.77 -9.67
C VAL A 23 5.80 -4.32 -8.45
N VAL A 24 6.50 -5.26 -7.81
CA VAL A 24 7.34 -5.03 -6.64
C VAL A 24 8.60 -4.26 -7.04
N ARG A 25 8.86 -3.13 -6.36
CA ARG A 25 10.08 -2.34 -6.49
C ARG A 25 10.71 -2.07 -5.12
N SER A 26 12.04 -2.09 -5.09
CA SER A 26 12.82 -1.77 -3.89
C SER A 26 12.34 -2.52 -2.63
N PRO A 27 12.24 -3.86 -2.66
CA PRO A 27 11.82 -4.63 -1.49
C PRO A 27 12.84 -4.45 -0.35
N CYS A 28 12.33 -4.29 0.87
CA CYS A 28 13.14 -3.99 2.04
C CYS A 28 12.60 -4.70 3.28
N ARG A 29 13.51 -5.35 4.01
CA ARG A 29 13.25 -5.92 5.32
C ARG A 29 13.48 -4.87 6.40
N GLY A 30 12.60 -4.84 7.40
CA GLY A 30 12.76 -4.02 8.58
C GLY A 30 12.05 -4.59 9.79
N SER A 31 11.85 -3.73 10.77
CA SER A 31 11.05 -4.02 11.96
C SER A 31 10.25 -2.78 12.37
N THR A 32 9.16 -2.97 13.09
CA THR A 32 8.36 -1.88 13.64
C THR A 32 7.76 -2.33 14.98
N PHE A 33 8.08 -1.59 16.04
CA PHE A 33 7.70 -1.96 17.42
C PHE A 33 8.15 -3.38 17.83
N GLY A 34 9.32 -3.83 17.35
CA GLY A 34 9.85 -5.16 17.62
C GLY A 34 9.32 -6.27 16.71
N GLU A 35 8.26 -6.01 15.94
CA GLU A 35 7.67 -6.97 15.02
C GLU A 35 8.37 -6.94 13.64
N PRO A 36 8.51 -8.10 12.97
CA PRO A 36 9.07 -8.16 11.63
C PRO A 36 8.18 -7.41 10.64
N LEU A 37 8.83 -6.68 9.73
CA LEU A 37 8.17 -5.91 8.70
C LEU A 37 8.88 -6.16 7.36
N TRP A 38 8.09 -6.33 6.31
CA TRP A 38 8.56 -6.25 4.94
C TRP A 38 7.86 -5.10 4.23
N THR A 39 8.58 -4.35 3.40
CA THR A 39 8.04 -3.22 2.67
C THR A 39 8.52 -3.19 1.23
N CYS A 40 7.71 -2.64 0.34
CA CYS A 40 8.14 -2.32 -1.01
C CYS A 40 7.38 -1.12 -1.57
N ARG A 41 7.82 -0.62 -2.72
CA ARG A 41 7.01 0.24 -3.58
C ARG A 41 6.29 -0.64 -4.60
N LEU A 42 4.97 -0.58 -4.62
CA LEU A 42 4.13 -1.30 -5.56
C LEU A 42 3.76 -0.37 -6.71
N LEU A 43 4.20 -0.70 -7.93
CA LEU A 43 3.82 0.05 -9.13
C LEU A 43 2.50 -0.48 -9.68
N LEU A 44 1.50 0.39 -9.72
CA LEU A 44 0.18 0.13 -10.29
C LEU A 44 0.09 0.84 -11.63
N THR A 45 -0.22 0.09 -12.68
CA THR A 45 -0.33 0.66 -14.03
C THR A 45 -1.78 0.59 -14.48
N GLU A 46 -2.29 1.71 -14.94
CA GLU A 46 -3.61 1.82 -15.53
C GLU A 46 -3.46 2.26 -16.97
N CYS A 47 -4.15 1.58 -17.88
CA CYS A 47 -4.21 1.97 -19.27
C CYS A 47 -5.63 1.81 -19.80
N GLY A 48 -6.02 2.70 -20.70
CA GLY A 48 -7.37 2.69 -21.24
C GLY A 48 -7.53 3.68 -22.38
N SER A 49 -8.76 3.79 -22.87
CA SER A 49 -9.12 4.78 -23.88
C SER A 49 -10.04 5.82 -23.25
N SER A 50 -9.83 7.09 -23.60
CA SER A 50 -10.72 8.15 -23.13
C SER A 50 -12.14 7.92 -23.65
N PRO A 51 -13.19 8.04 -22.81
CA PRO A 51 -14.58 7.93 -23.26
C PRO A 51 -14.99 9.10 -24.17
N ARG A 52 -14.16 10.14 -24.28
CA ARG A 52 -14.43 11.32 -25.12
C ARG A 52 -14.30 10.93 -26.59
N ARG A 53 -15.39 11.06 -27.36
CA ARG A 53 -15.37 10.84 -28.81
C ARG A 53 -14.48 11.90 -29.47
N LEU A 54 -13.23 11.54 -29.70
CA LEU A 54 -12.26 12.32 -30.47
C LEU A 54 -12.07 11.67 -31.84
N PRO A 55 -11.67 12.43 -32.87
CA PRO A 55 -11.41 11.89 -34.22
C PRO A 55 -10.33 10.81 -34.25
N GLN A 56 -9.46 10.76 -33.22
CA GLN A 56 -8.45 9.74 -33.04
C GLN A 56 -8.58 9.09 -31.65
N PRO A 57 -8.29 7.77 -31.52
CA PRO A 57 -8.30 7.10 -30.24
C PRO A 57 -7.26 7.73 -29.31
N ASN A 58 -7.73 8.28 -28.19
CA ASN A 58 -6.87 8.87 -27.17
C ASN A 58 -6.60 7.83 -26.09
N VAL A 59 -5.45 7.16 -26.19
CA VAL A 59 -4.98 6.17 -25.20
C VAL A 59 -4.39 6.92 -24.01
N VAL A 60 -4.84 6.59 -22.81
CA VAL A 60 -4.32 7.13 -21.56
C VAL A 60 -3.60 6.01 -20.82
N CYS A 61 -2.38 6.29 -20.40
CA CYS A 61 -1.59 5.41 -19.53
C CYS A 61 -1.12 6.22 -18.33
N SER A 62 -1.32 5.69 -17.13
CA SER A 62 -0.81 6.25 -15.88
C SER A 62 -0.16 5.16 -15.05
N GLN A 63 0.82 5.56 -14.24
CA GLN A 63 1.43 4.68 -13.27
C GLN A 63 1.46 5.38 -11.92
N GLU A 64 0.93 4.70 -10.92
CA GLU A 64 0.96 5.12 -9.53
C GLU A 64 1.94 4.23 -8.76
N ALA A 65 2.54 4.78 -7.70
CA ALA A 65 3.41 4.04 -6.81
C ALA A 65 2.90 4.14 -5.37
N LEU A 66 2.46 3.02 -4.80
CA LEU A 66 2.01 2.94 -3.42
C LEU A 66 3.02 2.21 -2.54
N THR A 67 3.11 2.56 -1.27
CA THR A 67 3.91 1.78 -0.31
C THR A 67 3.10 0.59 0.20
N LEU A 68 3.61 -0.62 -0.01
CA LEU A 68 3.06 -1.84 0.57
C LEU A 68 3.84 -2.24 1.82
N LYS A 69 3.13 -2.58 2.88
CA LYS A 69 3.67 -3.09 4.14
C LYS A 69 3.07 -4.45 4.44
N CYS A 70 3.93 -5.40 4.72
CA CYS A 70 3.57 -6.76 5.11
C CYS A 70 4.04 -7.00 6.53
N ARG A 71 3.11 -7.30 7.44
CA ARG A 71 3.36 -7.56 8.85
C ARG A 71 2.99 -9.00 9.22
N GLY A 72 3.63 -9.50 10.26
CA GLY A 72 3.46 -10.86 10.74
C GLY A 72 4.43 -11.81 10.07
N VAL A 73 4.92 -12.78 10.85
CA VAL A 73 6.00 -13.69 10.47
C VAL A 73 5.72 -14.40 9.14
N PRO A 74 4.55 -15.01 8.90
CA PRO A 74 4.30 -15.76 7.66
C PRO A 74 4.38 -14.88 6.41
N PHE A 75 3.83 -13.67 6.47
CA PHE A 75 3.87 -12.74 5.35
C PHE A 75 5.27 -12.21 5.08
N VAL A 76 6.03 -11.91 6.13
CA VAL A 76 7.41 -11.44 5.98
C VAL A 76 8.31 -12.53 5.42
N GLU A 77 8.17 -13.77 5.90
CA GLU A 77 8.93 -14.92 5.40
C GLU A 77 8.61 -15.21 3.93
N PHE A 78 7.32 -15.29 3.58
CA PHE A 78 6.88 -15.42 2.20
C PHE A 78 7.44 -14.30 1.30
N SER A 79 7.32 -13.04 1.75
CA SER A 79 7.75 -11.89 0.97
C SER A 79 9.27 -11.88 0.74
N MET A 80 10.04 -12.30 1.74
CA MET A 80 11.50 -12.41 1.64
C MET A 80 11.93 -13.55 0.73
N ALA A 81 11.20 -14.66 0.73
CA ALA A 81 11.52 -15.84 -0.08
C ALA A 81 11.18 -15.62 -1.57
N GLU A 82 9.97 -15.10 -1.83
CA GLU A 82 9.35 -15.16 -3.16
C GLU A 82 9.32 -13.80 -3.88
N LEU A 83 9.27 -12.68 -3.15
CA LEU A 83 8.98 -11.36 -3.75
C LEU A 83 10.25 -10.55 -4.01
N ARG A 84 10.88 -10.83 -5.14
CA ARG A 84 12.02 -10.07 -5.66
C ARG A 84 11.58 -8.80 -6.38
N GLU A 85 12.54 -7.90 -6.61
CA GLU A 85 12.30 -6.74 -7.49
C GLU A 85 11.87 -7.21 -8.89
N GLY A 86 10.79 -6.63 -9.41
CA GLY A 86 10.17 -7.03 -10.66
C GLY A 86 9.04 -8.06 -10.52
N ALA A 87 8.83 -8.66 -9.36
CA ALA A 87 7.74 -9.62 -9.15
C ALA A 87 6.36 -8.97 -9.34
N LEU A 88 5.46 -9.66 -10.05
CA LEU A 88 4.07 -9.28 -10.23
C LEU A 88 3.21 -9.93 -9.14
N VAL A 89 2.48 -9.13 -8.37
CA VAL A 89 1.70 -9.60 -7.24
C VAL A 89 0.25 -9.12 -7.28
N HIS A 90 -0.67 -9.97 -6.83
CA HIS A 90 -2.02 -9.58 -6.46
C HIS A 90 -2.07 -9.28 -4.96
N VAL A 91 -2.65 -8.14 -4.61
CA VAL A 91 -2.67 -7.60 -3.24
C VAL A 91 -4.10 -7.24 -2.86
N VAL A 92 -4.56 -7.79 -1.73
CA VAL A 92 -5.74 -7.31 -1.01
C VAL A 92 -5.25 -6.73 0.30
N ALA A 93 -5.39 -5.42 0.50
CA ALA A 93 -4.79 -4.73 1.63
C ALA A 93 -5.74 -3.73 2.28
N LYS A 94 -5.45 -3.42 3.54
CA LYS A 94 -6.03 -2.26 4.21
C LYS A 94 -5.32 -1.02 3.71
N MET A 95 -6.06 -0.10 3.11
CA MET A 95 -5.56 1.22 2.74
C MET A 95 -5.72 2.18 3.91
N TYR A 96 -4.68 2.96 4.18
CA TYR A 96 -4.73 4.02 5.18
C TYR A 96 -3.87 5.21 4.74
N LYS A 97 -4.31 6.40 5.17
CA LYS A 97 -3.58 7.64 4.97
C LYS A 97 -2.71 7.91 6.18
N LYS A 98 -1.44 8.17 5.93
CA LYS A 98 -0.45 8.47 6.97
C LYS A 98 0.04 9.90 6.77
N PRO A 99 -0.13 10.79 7.77
CA PRO A 99 0.48 12.11 7.70
C PRO A 99 2.00 11.96 7.83
N ARG A 100 2.73 12.59 6.91
CA ARG A 100 4.18 12.75 6.94
C ARG A 100 4.52 14.22 7.00
N PHE A 101 5.27 14.60 8.04
CA PHE A 101 5.78 15.96 8.14
C PHE A 101 6.89 16.19 7.11
N VAL A 102 6.81 17.31 6.40
CA VAL A 102 7.78 17.75 5.39
C VAL A 102 8.45 19.03 5.90
N PRO A 103 9.65 18.93 6.53
CA PRO A 103 10.28 20.04 7.22
C PRO A 103 10.55 21.26 6.34
N ILE A 104 10.98 21.02 5.08
CA ILE A 104 11.30 22.09 4.12
C ILE A 104 10.10 22.98 3.77
N HIS A 105 8.88 22.47 3.95
CA HIS A 105 7.64 23.20 3.68
C HIS A 105 6.90 23.56 4.98
N GLY A 106 7.44 23.17 6.15
CA GLY A 106 6.78 23.38 7.44
C GLY A 106 5.36 22.80 7.52
N THR A 107 5.05 21.76 6.74
CA THR A 107 3.69 21.25 6.56
C THR A 107 3.62 19.73 6.58
N TYR A 108 2.41 19.18 6.66
CA TYR A 108 2.14 17.74 6.54
C TYR A 108 1.61 17.42 5.16
N VAL A 109 2.04 16.27 4.63
CA VAL A 109 1.50 15.66 3.42
C VAL A 109 0.90 14.30 3.81
N GLU A 110 -0.22 13.93 3.20
CA GLU A 110 -0.79 12.60 3.38
C GLU A 110 -0.15 11.61 2.39
N ASP A 111 0.54 10.60 2.90
CA ASP A 111 0.98 9.45 2.10
C ASP A 111 -0.07 8.34 2.20
N THR A 112 -0.44 7.74 1.07
CA THR A 112 -1.31 6.55 1.06
C THR A 112 -0.46 5.28 1.15
N GLU A 113 -0.77 4.41 2.11
CA GLU A 113 -0.06 3.16 2.32
C GLU A 113 -1.05 1.97 2.31
N LEU A 114 -0.56 0.81 1.85
CA LEU A 114 -1.26 -0.47 1.87
C LEU A 114 -0.66 -1.37 2.96
N LEU A 115 -1.50 -1.99 3.79
CA LEU A 115 -1.09 -2.95 4.82
C LEU A 115 -1.73 -4.31 4.61
N VAL A 116 -0.89 -5.33 4.54
CA VAL A 116 -1.24 -6.75 4.67
C VAL A 116 -0.69 -7.26 6.00
N SER A 117 -1.48 -8.01 6.73
CA SER A 117 -1.09 -8.59 8.02
C SER A 117 -1.82 -9.90 8.25
N GLU A 118 -1.42 -10.65 9.29
CA GLU A 118 -2.11 -11.89 9.70
C GLU A 118 -3.60 -11.69 10.00
N GLN A 119 -3.99 -10.48 10.40
CA GLN A 119 -5.38 -10.14 10.73
C GLN A 119 -6.20 -9.76 9.50
N PHE A 120 -5.56 -9.33 8.41
CA PHE A 120 -6.25 -8.82 7.24
C PHE A 120 -5.36 -8.75 6.00
N GLY A 121 -5.91 -9.19 4.88
CA GLY A 121 -5.35 -9.02 3.55
C GLY A 121 -4.86 -10.32 2.93
N SER A 122 -4.36 -10.21 1.71
CA SER A 122 -3.80 -11.31 0.93
C SER A 122 -2.70 -10.77 0.04
N LEU A 123 -1.66 -11.57 -0.15
CA LEU A 123 -0.52 -11.27 -1.02
C LEU A 123 -0.18 -12.54 -1.79
N VAL A 124 -0.31 -12.47 -3.11
CA VAL A 124 -0.14 -13.63 -3.99
C VAL A 124 0.84 -13.28 -5.09
N LEU A 125 1.88 -14.09 -5.26
CA LEU A 125 2.78 -14.00 -6.41
C LEU A 125 2.04 -14.50 -7.66
N LEU A 126 1.97 -13.67 -8.70
CA LEU A 126 1.36 -14.03 -9.98
C LEU A 126 2.42 -14.44 -11.01
N ALA A 127 3.54 -13.72 -11.06
CA ALA A 127 4.63 -13.98 -11.98
C ALA A 127 5.94 -13.36 -11.51
N THR A 128 7.06 -13.91 -11.94
CA THR A 128 8.39 -13.27 -11.86
C THR A 128 8.81 -12.84 -13.26
N LEU A 129 9.30 -11.61 -13.38
CA LEU A 129 9.88 -11.08 -14.62
C LEU A 129 11.37 -11.40 -14.71
#